data_AF-A0A9D5GS62-F1
#
_entry.id   AF-A0A9D5GS62-F1
#
_cell.length_a   1.000
_cell.length_b   1.000
_cell.length_c   1.000
_cell.angle_alpha   90.00
_cell.angle_beta   90.00
_cell.angle_gamma   90.00
#
_symmetry.space_group_name_H-M   'P 1'
#
loop_
_entity.id
_entity.type
_entity.pdbx_description
1 polymer ?
#
loop_
_entity_poly.entity_id
_entity_poly.type
_entity_poly.pdbx_seq_one_letter_code
_entity_poly.pdbx_strand_id
1 'polypeptide(L)'
;MGKYYNLLLSANTQEKSEKVIIWISILSFLIHLLIIGIINVGIIKPSFESELLTNPISAIYTPFTFILFFEVYLLVYHIPLSTSDYIAKQYEIITLILIRRIFKDLANLDLTINWFEDRYDLQFTYDIVSTLILFFLIYYFHKLNGKGGSGKPIDTLPLSVQVFIKRKKIMASLLVPVIIIMAVYSFIDWTGSLLYGYETTEGTTFVDLNNIFFDEFFTLLILTDVLLLLFSFFHTGKFHVVIRNSGFIISTVLIRISFSVDGFLNNILIIIAVLFGVLILLMNKQYGKLQDR
;
A
#
# COMPACT_ATOMS: atom_id res chain seq x y z
N MET A 1 18.29 21.25 -0.67
CA MET A 1 17.37 20.15 -0.31
C MET A 1 15.88 20.51 -0.39
N GLY A 2 15.44 21.70 0.03
CA GLY A 2 14.02 22.12 -0.14
C GLY A 2 13.53 22.06 -1.60
N LYS A 3 14.41 22.29 -2.57
CA LYS A 3 14.12 22.18 -4.01
C LYS A 3 13.79 20.75 -4.47
N TYR A 4 14.47 19.73 -3.93
CA TYR A 4 14.21 18.31 -4.27
C TYR A 4 12.90 17.81 -3.67
N TYR A 5 12.65 18.14 -2.39
CA TYR A 5 11.36 17.84 -1.75
C TYR A 5 10.20 18.51 -2.49
N ASN A 6 10.33 19.78 -2.88
CA ASN A 6 9.28 20.48 -3.63
C ASN A 6 9.11 19.93 -5.06
N LEU A 7 10.18 19.40 -5.67
CA LEU A 7 10.09 18.78 -6.99
C LEU A 7 9.34 17.45 -6.94
N LEU A 8 9.66 16.60 -5.95
CA LEU A 8 9.19 15.21 -5.90
C LEU A 8 7.98 14.97 -5.01
N LEU A 9 7.78 15.77 -3.96
CA LEU A 9 6.81 15.55 -2.88
C LEU A 9 6.01 16.83 -2.53
N SER A 10 5.80 17.72 -3.51
CA SER A 10 4.85 18.83 -3.34
C SER A 10 3.41 18.39 -3.63
N ALA A 11 2.42 19.11 -3.10
CA ALA A 11 1.01 18.89 -3.41
C ALA A 11 0.72 18.96 -4.93
N ASN A 12 1.35 19.91 -5.63
CA ASN A 12 1.23 20.04 -7.09
C ASN A 12 1.85 18.84 -7.82
N THR A 13 2.99 18.32 -7.34
CA THR A 13 3.60 17.12 -7.92
C THR A 13 2.70 15.91 -7.68
N GLN A 14 2.18 15.73 -6.47
CA GLN A 14 1.29 14.62 -6.13
C GLN A 14 0.02 14.63 -7.01
N GLU A 15 -0.65 15.78 -7.17
CA GLU A 15 -1.84 15.91 -8.02
C GLU A 15 -1.52 15.62 -9.50
N LYS A 16 -0.37 16.10 -10.00
CA LYS A 16 0.07 15.82 -11.36
C LYS A 16 0.38 14.34 -11.57
N SER A 17 1.12 13.73 -10.65
CA SER A 17 1.45 12.31 -10.67
C SER A 17 0.19 11.44 -10.63
N GLU A 18 -0.80 11.80 -9.81
CA GLU A 18 -2.11 11.15 -9.75
C GLU A 18 -2.80 11.15 -11.11
N LYS A 19 -2.95 12.34 -11.72
CA LYS A 19 -3.58 12.48 -13.05
C LYS A 19 -2.84 11.68 -14.13
N VAL A 20 -1.52 11.72 -14.14
CA VAL A 20 -0.70 10.97 -15.10
C VAL A 20 -0.92 9.47 -14.94
N ILE A 21 -0.86 8.95 -13.71
CA ILE A 21 -1.04 7.51 -13.46
C ILE A 21 -2.46 7.07 -13.78
N ILE A 22 -3.48 7.85 -13.46
CA ILE A 22 -4.86 7.55 -13.85
C ILE A 22 -5.00 7.45 -15.37
N TRP A 23 -4.42 8.40 -16.12
CA TRP A 23 -4.43 8.35 -17.59
C TRP A 23 -3.72 7.12 -18.15
N ILE A 24 -2.54 6.79 -17.62
CA ILE A 24 -1.81 5.56 -18.00
C ILE A 24 -2.65 4.34 -17.69
N SER A 25 -3.27 4.27 -16.51
CA SER A 25 -4.11 3.16 -16.08
C SER A 25 -5.29 2.93 -17.04
N ILE A 26 -6.01 4.00 -17.41
CA ILE A 26 -7.13 3.94 -18.34
C ILE A 26 -6.66 3.50 -19.73
N LEU A 27 -5.57 4.10 -20.23
CA LEU A 27 -5.05 3.76 -21.56
C LEU A 27 -4.61 2.30 -21.63
N SER A 28 -3.87 1.83 -20.62
CA SER A 28 -3.41 0.45 -20.55
C SER A 28 -4.57 -0.54 -20.38
N PHE A 29 -5.62 -0.18 -19.65
CA PHE A 29 -6.86 -0.97 -19.57
C PHE A 29 -7.52 -1.15 -20.94
N LEU A 30 -7.68 -0.05 -21.69
CA LEU A 30 -8.29 -0.09 -23.02
C LEU A 30 -7.45 -0.90 -24.01
N ILE A 31 -6.12 -0.74 -23.97
CA ILE A 31 -5.20 -1.53 -24.79
C ILE A 31 -5.30 -3.01 -24.43
N HIS A 32 -5.34 -3.35 -23.14
CA HIS A 32 -5.45 -4.74 -22.70
C HIS A 32 -6.78 -5.38 -23.17
N LEU A 33 -7.91 -4.69 -23.00
CA LEU A 33 -9.19 -5.15 -23.54
C LEU A 33 -9.19 -5.34 -25.05
N LEU A 34 -8.54 -4.43 -25.79
CA LEU A 34 -8.42 -4.53 -27.23
C LEU A 34 -7.63 -5.79 -27.63
N ILE A 35 -6.53 -6.09 -26.93
CA ILE A 35 -5.74 -7.32 -27.14
C ILE A 35 -6.60 -8.57 -26.91
N ILE A 36 -7.33 -8.63 -25.79
CA ILE A 36 -8.25 -9.74 -25.49
C ILE A 36 -9.30 -9.89 -26.59
N GLY A 37 -9.87 -8.78 -27.07
CA GLY A 37 -10.81 -8.77 -28.19
C GLY A 37 -10.22 -9.35 -29.48
N ILE A 38 -8.99 -8.98 -29.83
CA ILE A 38 -8.28 -9.49 -31.02
C ILE A 38 -8.04 -11.01 -30.91
N ILE A 39 -7.66 -11.50 -29.72
CA ILE A 39 -7.42 -12.92 -29.45
C ILE A 39 -8.73 -13.70 -29.55
N ASN A 40 -9.81 -13.20 -28.95
CA ASN A 40 -11.13 -13.85 -28.98
C ASN A 40 -11.74 -13.94 -30.39
N VAL A 41 -11.42 -13.01 -31.29
CA VAL A 41 -11.81 -13.06 -32.71
C VAL A 41 -10.92 -14.02 -33.52
N GLY A 42 -9.82 -14.53 -32.94
CA GLY A 42 -8.94 -15.50 -33.57
C GLY A 42 -7.92 -14.91 -34.54
N ILE A 43 -7.72 -13.58 -34.51
CA ILE A 43 -6.74 -12.88 -35.36
C ILE A 43 -5.31 -13.21 -34.90
N ILE A 44 -5.10 -13.33 -33.59
CA ILE A 44 -3.84 -13.71 -32.96
C ILE A 44 -4.09 -14.94 -32.11
N LYS A 45 -3.33 -16.01 -32.34
CA LYS A 45 -3.31 -17.20 -31.48
C LYS A 45 -2.01 -17.16 -30.68
N PRO A 46 -2.03 -16.72 -29.41
CA PRO A 46 -0.83 -16.80 -28.59
C PRO A 46 -0.38 -18.25 -28.47
N SER A 47 0.93 -18.48 -28.47
CA SER A 47 1.54 -19.81 -28.30
C SER A 47 1.42 -20.37 -26.87
N PHE A 48 0.91 -19.55 -25.95
CA PHE A 48 0.65 -19.87 -24.55
C PHE A 48 -0.79 -19.50 -24.20
N GLU A 49 -1.51 -20.42 -23.56
CA GLU A 49 -2.81 -20.11 -22.96
C GLU A 49 -2.58 -19.33 -21.67
N SER A 50 -3.11 -18.10 -21.59
CA SER A 50 -3.04 -17.27 -20.40
C SER A 50 -4.41 -16.71 -20.07
N GLU A 51 -4.83 -16.88 -18.82
CA GLU A 51 -6.09 -16.32 -18.30
C GLU A 51 -6.15 -14.80 -18.43
N LEU A 52 -4.99 -14.11 -18.38
CA LEU A 52 -4.86 -12.66 -18.60
C LEU A 52 -5.31 -12.22 -20.00
N LEU A 53 -5.09 -13.07 -20.99
CA LEU A 53 -5.36 -12.73 -22.39
C LEU A 53 -6.71 -13.27 -22.90
N THR A 54 -7.42 -14.03 -22.08
CA THR A 54 -8.64 -14.75 -22.47
C THR A 54 -9.88 -14.25 -21.71
N ASN A 55 -9.75 -13.86 -20.44
CA ASN A 55 -10.88 -13.34 -19.64
C ASN A 55 -10.92 -11.80 -19.64
N PRO A 56 -11.98 -11.15 -20.17
CA PRO A 56 -12.12 -9.69 -20.13
C PRO A 56 -12.12 -9.08 -18.72
N ILE A 57 -12.56 -9.82 -17.70
CA ILE A 57 -12.54 -9.36 -16.30
C ILE A 57 -11.10 -9.20 -15.82
N SER A 58 -10.17 -10.02 -16.32
CA SER A 58 -8.76 -9.92 -15.98
C SER A 58 -8.10 -8.62 -16.48
N ALA A 59 -8.68 -7.93 -17.47
CA ALA A 59 -8.15 -6.64 -17.92
C ALA A 59 -8.13 -5.60 -16.79
N ILE A 60 -9.02 -5.74 -15.80
CA ILE A 60 -9.11 -4.85 -14.62
C ILE A 60 -7.80 -4.85 -13.81
N TYR A 61 -6.96 -5.90 -13.87
CA TYR A 61 -5.67 -5.90 -13.17
C TYR A 61 -4.69 -4.86 -13.66
N THR A 62 -4.68 -4.57 -14.95
CA THR A 62 -3.72 -3.64 -15.54
C THR A 62 -3.81 -2.24 -14.96
N PRO A 63 -4.98 -1.55 -14.94
CA PRO A 63 -5.09 -0.25 -14.29
C PRO A 63 -4.76 -0.34 -12.81
N PHE A 64 -5.12 -1.44 -12.17
CA PHE A 64 -4.82 -1.67 -10.76
C PHE A 64 -3.33 -1.76 -10.44
N THR A 65 -2.53 -2.40 -11.27
CA THR A 65 -1.07 -2.43 -11.13
C THR A 65 -0.47 -1.02 -11.17
N PHE A 66 -0.91 -0.18 -12.12
CA PHE A 66 -0.44 1.21 -12.21
C PHE A 66 -0.86 2.06 -11.01
N ILE A 67 -2.10 1.92 -10.55
CA ILE A 67 -2.59 2.62 -9.34
C ILE A 67 -1.79 2.18 -8.10
N LEU A 68 -1.39 0.90 -8.03
CA LEU A 68 -0.56 0.40 -6.93
C LEU A 68 0.78 1.13 -6.83
N PHE A 69 1.48 1.37 -7.95
CA PHE A 69 2.72 2.17 -7.94
C PHE A 69 2.49 3.59 -7.39
N PHE A 70 1.32 4.18 -7.66
CA PHE A 70 0.96 5.48 -7.09
C PHE A 70 0.70 5.39 -5.58
N GLU A 71 0.01 4.36 -5.12
CA GLU A 71 -0.22 4.10 -3.69
C GLU A 71 1.12 3.96 -2.92
N VAL A 72 2.09 3.27 -3.51
CA VAL A 72 3.47 3.20 -3.02
C VAL A 72 4.10 4.58 -2.91
N TYR A 73 4.01 5.40 -3.95
CA TYR A 73 4.48 6.78 -3.91
C TYR A 73 3.78 7.60 -2.80
N LEU A 74 2.46 7.42 -2.63
CA LEU A 74 1.69 8.09 -1.59
C LEU A 74 2.15 7.71 -0.18
N LEU A 75 2.56 6.46 0.06
CA LEU A 75 3.15 6.07 1.36
C LEU A 75 4.35 6.96 1.70
N VAL A 76 5.26 7.14 0.74
CA VAL A 76 6.44 8.00 0.92
C VAL A 76 6.07 9.47 1.11
N TYR A 77 5.12 9.95 0.32
CA TYR A 77 4.63 11.33 0.38
C TYR A 77 4.10 11.70 1.77
N HIS A 78 3.46 10.75 2.47
CA HIS A 78 2.86 11.00 3.78
C HIS A 78 3.82 10.79 4.98
N ILE A 79 5.03 10.23 4.79
CA ILE A 79 6.07 10.09 5.84
C ILE A 79 6.30 11.38 6.65
N PRO A 80 6.37 12.58 6.03
CA PRO A 80 6.65 13.84 6.73
C PRO A 80 5.51 14.34 7.63
N LEU A 81 4.34 13.70 7.62
CA LEU A 81 3.21 14.05 8.49
C LEU A 81 3.45 13.61 9.95
N SER A 82 2.46 13.90 10.82
CA SER A 82 2.44 13.32 12.16
C SER A 82 2.39 11.78 12.05
N THR A 83 2.97 11.08 13.02
CA THR A 83 3.01 9.60 12.98
C THR A 83 1.60 9.02 12.91
N SER A 84 0.60 9.62 13.58
CA SER A 84 -0.78 9.15 13.48
C SER A 84 -1.38 9.36 12.09
N ASP A 85 -1.12 10.50 11.44
CA ASP A 85 -1.69 10.79 10.11
C ASP A 85 -1.05 9.93 9.03
N TYR A 86 0.27 9.72 9.12
CA TYR A 86 1.00 8.80 8.26
C TYR A 86 0.40 7.38 8.34
N ILE A 87 0.16 6.89 9.56
CA ILE A 87 -0.38 5.55 9.80
C ILE A 87 -1.83 5.43 9.34
N ALA A 88 -2.66 6.46 9.57
CA ALA A 88 -4.01 6.50 9.02
C ALA A 88 -4.00 6.35 7.50
N LYS A 89 -3.10 7.06 6.82
CA LYS A 89 -2.93 6.96 5.36
C LYS A 89 -2.41 5.61 4.92
N GLN A 90 -1.53 4.97 5.69
CA GLN A 90 -1.14 3.59 5.40
C GLN A 90 -2.35 2.65 5.46
N TYR A 91 -3.18 2.73 6.51
CA TYR A 91 -4.36 1.86 6.63
C TYR A 91 -5.36 2.05 5.49
N GLU A 92 -5.58 3.29 5.05
CA GLU A 92 -6.39 3.58 3.86
C GLU A 92 -5.82 2.90 2.62
N ILE A 93 -4.52 3.07 2.36
CA ILE A 93 -3.83 2.49 1.20
C ILE A 93 -3.90 0.96 1.22
N ILE A 94 -3.69 0.32 2.37
CA ILE A 94 -3.76 -1.14 2.50
C ILE A 94 -5.17 -1.66 2.25
N THR A 95 -6.19 -0.93 2.72
CA THR A 95 -7.59 -1.29 2.46
C THR A 95 -7.91 -1.19 0.97
N LEU A 96 -7.38 -0.18 0.27
CA LEU A 96 -7.51 -0.08 -1.20
C LEU A 96 -6.81 -1.24 -1.93
N ILE A 97 -5.64 -1.68 -1.45
CA ILE A 97 -4.95 -2.87 -1.99
C ILE A 97 -5.81 -4.13 -1.77
N LEU A 98 -6.44 -4.28 -0.60
CA LEU A 98 -7.28 -5.43 -0.31
C LEU A 98 -8.55 -5.44 -1.19
N ILE A 99 -9.18 -4.29 -1.40
CA ILE A 99 -10.31 -4.13 -2.32
C ILE A 99 -9.93 -4.56 -3.74
N ARG A 100 -8.70 -4.26 -4.18
CA ARG A 100 -8.20 -4.68 -5.49
C ARG A 100 -8.09 -6.20 -5.62
N ARG A 101 -7.70 -6.90 -4.55
CA ARG A 101 -7.66 -8.37 -4.50
C ARG A 101 -9.04 -9.02 -4.53
N ILE A 102 -10.11 -8.28 -4.25
CA ILE A 102 -11.47 -8.77 -4.52
C ILE A 102 -11.73 -8.87 -6.03
N PHE A 103 -11.27 -7.90 -6.83
CA PHE A 103 -11.47 -7.89 -8.29
C PHE A 103 -10.59 -8.92 -9.02
N LYS A 104 -9.31 -9.04 -8.63
CA LYS A 104 -8.81 -10.29 -8.05
C LYS A 104 -9.58 -11.60 -8.24
N ASP A 105 -10.01 -12.09 -7.11
CA ASP A 105 -10.65 -13.37 -7.02
C ASP A 105 -11.94 -13.42 -7.85
N LEU A 106 -12.62 -12.27 -8.08
CA LEU A 106 -13.79 -12.14 -8.97
C LEU A 106 -13.54 -12.66 -10.40
N ALA A 107 -12.35 -12.44 -10.98
CA ALA A 107 -12.05 -12.91 -12.34
C ALA A 107 -11.94 -14.45 -12.42
N ASN A 108 -11.72 -15.11 -11.29
CA ASN A 108 -11.46 -16.54 -11.17
C ASN A 108 -12.58 -17.29 -10.43
N LEU A 109 -13.70 -16.62 -10.09
CA LEU A 109 -14.82 -17.24 -9.39
C LEU A 109 -15.49 -18.32 -10.24
N ASP A 110 -15.72 -19.48 -9.64
CA ASP A 110 -16.57 -20.51 -10.21
C ASP A 110 -17.94 -20.43 -9.53
N LEU A 111 -18.99 -20.08 -10.28
CA LEU A 111 -20.34 -19.86 -9.73
C LEU A 111 -21.07 -21.20 -9.48
N THR A 112 -20.41 -22.14 -8.80
CA THR A 112 -20.96 -23.47 -8.50
C THR A 112 -21.68 -23.49 -7.14
N ILE A 113 -22.42 -24.57 -6.91
CA ILE A 113 -23.17 -24.80 -5.66
C ILE A 113 -22.22 -25.01 -4.46
N ASN A 114 -20.95 -25.38 -4.71
CA ASN A 114 -19.96 -25.70 -3.69
C ASN A 114 -19.07 -24.49 -3.32
N TRP A 115 -19.66 -23.30 -3.21
CA TRP A 115 -19.00 -22.03 -2.89
C TRP A 115 -18.03 -22.07 -1.69
N PHE A 116 -18.27 -22.95 -0.71
CA PHE A 116 -17.44 -23.07 0.49
C PHE A 116 -16.36 -24.17 0.40
N GLU A 117 -16.25 -24.85 -0.72
CA GLU A 117 -15.20 -25.86 -0.99
C GLU A 117 -14.09 -25.30 -1.88
N ASP A 118 -14.42 -24.34 -2.75
CA ASP A 118 -13.45 -23.70 -3.62
C ASP A 118 -12.58 -22.67 -2.86
N ARG A 119 -11.27 -22.66 -3.15
CA ARG A 119 -10.31 -21.80 -2.46
C ARG A 119 -10.44 -20.34 -2.86
N TYR A 120 -10.77 -20.05 -4.12
CA TYR A 120 -10.93 -18.69 -4.62
C TYR A 120 -12.24 -18.08 -4.11
N ASP A 121 -13.32 -18.84 -4.08
CA ASP A 121 -14.62 -18.40 -3.54
C ASP A 121 -14.55 -18.08 -2.03
N LEU A 122 -13.84 -18.92 -1.26
CA LEU A 122 -13.56 -18.66 0.15
C LEU A 122 -12.68 -17.41 0.34
N GLN A 123 -11.61 -17.28 -0.45
CA GLN A 123 -10.71 -16.13 -0.35
C GLN A 123 -11.43 -14.82 -0.68
N PHE A 124 -12.26 -14.81 -1.73
CA PHE A 124 -13.13 -13.70 -2.09
C PHE A 124 -14.04 -13.30 -0.92
N THR A 125 -14.67 -14.29 -0.27
CA THR A 125 -15.51 -14.06 0.91
C THR A 125 -14.71 -13.43 2.06
N TYR A 126 -13.51 -13.96 2.34
CA TYR A 126 -12.64 -13.41 3.38
C TYR A 126 -12.20 -11.97 3.08
N ASP A 127 -11.86 -11.65 1.83
CA ASP A 127 -11.45 -10.31 1.45
C ASP A 127 -12.61 -9.30 1.58
N ILE A 128 -13.84 -9.66 1.20
CA ILE A 128 -15.02 -8.80 1.42
C ILE A 128 -15.24 -8.53 2.90
N VAL A 129 -15.28 -9.56 3.75
CA VAL A 129 -15.52 -9.40 5.18
C VAL A 129 -14.40 -8.57 5.82
N SER A 130 -13.16 -8.82 5.43
CA SER A 130 -11.99 -8.10 5.95
C SER A 130 -12.03 -6.63 5.57
N THR A 131 -12.40 -6.31 4.33
CA THR A 131 -12.57 -4.93 3.86
C THR A 131 -13.55 -4.15 4.72
N LEU A 132 -14.71 -4.75 5.03
CA LEU A 132 -15.74 -4.11 5.87
C LEU A 132 -15.24 -3.84 7.29
N ILE A 133 -14.55 -4.82 7.89
CA ILE A 133 -13.96 -4.69 9.23
C ILE A 133 -12.90 -3.57 9.23
N LEU A 134 -12.01 -3.57 8.23
CA LEU A 134 -10.96 -2.57 8.10
C LEU A 134 -11.53 -1.17 7.93
N PHE A 135 -12.55 -1.02 7.08
CA PHE A 135 -13.22 0.27 6.88
C PHE A 135 -13.80 0.81 8.20
N PHE A 136 -14.42 -0.06 9.00
CA PHE A 136 -14.92 0.30 10.34
C PHE A 136 -13.79 0.69 11.30
N LEU A 137 -12.71 -0.08 11.35
CA LEU A 137 -11.56 0.20 12.22
C LEU A 137 -10.87 1.52 11.85
N ILE A 138 -10.72 1.80 10.55
CA ILE A 138 -10.14 3.05 10.03
C ILE A 138 -11.02 4.24 10.36
N TYR A 139 -12.35 4.11 10.20
CA TYR A 139 -13.29 5.13 10.65
C TYR A 139 -13.08 5.46 12.14
N TYR A 140 -12.97 4.43 12.98
CA TYR A 140 -12.75 4.61 14.41
C TYR A 140 -11.37 5.20 14.72
N PHE A 141 -10.32 4.81 13.98
CA PHE A 141 -8.98 5.39 14.09
C PHE A 141 -9.02 6.90 13.84
N HIS A 142 -9.65 7.35 12.76
CA HIS A 142 -9.83 8.76 12.43
C HIS A 142 -10.60 9.52 13.51
N LYS A 143 -11.69 8.92 14.01
CA LYS A 143 -12.47 9.48 15.12
C LYS A 143 -11.62 9.66 16.39
N LEU A 144 -10.71 8.74 16.68
CA LEU A 144 -9.81 8.82 17.84
C LEU A 144 -8.71 9.86 17.66
N ASN A 145 -8.05 9.87 16.49
CA ASN A 145 -6.97 10.79 16.15
C ASN A 145 -7.43 12.25 16.23
N GLY A 146 -8.71 12.49 15.91
CA GLY A 146 -9.31 13.83 15.84
C GLY A 146 -8.69 14.65 14.70
N LYS A 147 -9.16 15.88 14.49
CA LYS A 147 -8.51 16.86 13.59
C LYS A 147 -7.20 17.37 14.21
N GLY A 148 -6.27 16.47 14.50
CA GLY A 148 -5.03 16.74 15.19
C GLY A 148 -4.09 17.62 14.36
N GLY A 149 -4.25 18.94 14.46
CA GLY A 149 -3.21 19.92 14.10
C GLY A 149 -2.80 20.02 12.63
N SER A 150 -3.48 19.34 11.71
CA SER A 150 -3.18 19.26 10.26
C SER A 150 -3.35 20.58 9.47
N GLY A 151 -3.26 21.73 10.14
CA GLY A 151 -3.39 23.05 9.54
C GLY A 151 -2.57 24.15 10.23
N LYS A 152 -1.76 23.83 11.25
CA LYS A 152 -0.86 24.83 11.84
C LYS A 152 0.37 24.99 10.93
N PRO A 153 0.72 26.23 10.50
CA PRO A 153 1.92 26.45 9.70
C PRO A 153 3.14 25.91 10.44
N ILE A 154 4.06 25.24 9.75
CA ILE A 154 5.27 24.63 10.37
C ILE A 154 6.04 25.67 11.19
N ASP A 155 6.06 26.91 10.74
CA ASP A 155 6.77 28.03 11.37
C ASP A 155 6.19 28.42 12.74
N THR A 156 4.94 28.02 13.03
CA THR A 156 4.27 28.24 14.33
C THR A 156 4.53 27.14 15.35
N LEU A 157 5.23 26.06 14.95
CA LEU A 157 5.56 24.94 15.84
C LEU A 157 6.88 25.20 16.59
N PRO A 158 7.09 24.56 17.76
CA PRO A 158 8.37 24.62 18.46
C PRO A 158 9.54 24.20 17.57
N LEU A 159 10.71 24.82 17.78
CA LEU A 159 11.90 24.60 16.95
C LEU A 159 12.33 23.11 16.86
N SER A 160 12.18 22.37 17.96
CA SER A 160 12.44 20.92 18.01
C SER A 160 11.52 20.11 17.08
N VAL A 161 10.25 20.49 16.98
CA VAL A 161 9.27 19.87 16.08
C VAL A 161 9.59 20.23 14.62
N GLN A 162 9.99 21.48 14.36
CA GLN A 162 10.40 21.89 13.01
C GLN A 162 11.63 21.12 12.51
N VAL A 163 12.64 20.93 13.36
CA VAL A 163 13.84 20.13 13.04
C VAL A 163 13.47 18.68 12.75
N PHE A 164 12.57 18.09 13.55
CA PHE A 164 12.08 16.73 13.33
C PHE A 164 11.34 16.59 11.98
N ILE A 165 10.45 17.52 11.65
CA ILE A 165 9.75 17.54 10.35
C ILE A 165 10.76 17.68 9.19
N LYS A 166 11.77 18.55 9.32
CA LYS A 166 12.84 18.69 8.32
C LYS A 166 13.57 17.37 8.08
N ARG A 167 13.90 16.62 9.14
CA ARG A 167 14.54 15.30 9.02
C ARG A 167 13.65 14.30 8.29
N LYS A 168 12.36 14.23 8.63
CA LYS A 168 11.41 13.36 7.92
C LYS A 168 11.30 13.70 6.43
N LYS A 169 11.30 15.00 6.07
CA LYS A 169 11.30 15.44 4.67
C LYS A 169 12.56 15.01 3.92
N ILE A 170 13.72 15.04 4.56
CA ILE A 170 14.97 14.56 3.96
C ILE A 170 14.88 13.06 3.71
N MET A 171 14.43 12.28 4.70
CA MET A 171 14.28 10.84 4.58
C MET A 171 13.32 10.47 3.45
N ALA A 172 12.13 11.07 3.40
CA ALA A 172 11.15 10.85 2.34
C ALA A 172 11.73 11.22 0.96
N SER A 173 12.44 12.34 0.83
CA SER A 173 13.04 12.78 -0.44
C SER A 173 14.17 11.86 -0.91
N LEU A 174 14.91 11.20 -0.01
CA LEU A 174 15.93 10.21 -0.35
C LEU A 174 15.31 8.87 -0.75
N LEU A 175 14.15 8.54 -0.17
CA LEU A 175 13.45 7.30 -0.46
C LEU A 175 12.87 7.26 -1.87
N VAL A 176 12.36 8.39 -2.38
CA VAL A 176 11.72 8.47 -3.71
C VAL A 176 12.65 7.97 -4.84
N PRO A 177 13.90 8.45 -5.00
CA PRO A 177 14.80 7.93 -6.02
C PRO A 177 15.08 6.43 -5.88
N VAL A 178 15.25 5.93 -4.64
CA VAL A 178 15.51 4.51 -4.39
C VAL A 178 14.33 3.67 -4.87
N ILE A 179 13.10 4.11 -4.59
CA ILE A 179 11.88 3.43 -5.02
C ILE A 179 11.73 3.45 -6.54
N ILE A 180 12.04 4.57 -7.19
CA ILE A 180 12.01 4.64 -8.66
C ILE A 180 13.03 3.68 -9.26
N ILE A 181 14.25 3.60 -8.72
CA ILE A 181 15.28 2.69 -9.20
C ILE A 181 14.83 1.23 -9.03
N MET A 182 14.29 0.86 -7.87
CA MET A 182 13.75 -0.48 -7.64
C MET A 182 12.60 -0.80 -8.61
N ALA A 183 11.66 0.14 -8.79
CA ALA A 183 10.52 -0.06 -9.69
C ALA A 183 10.96 -0.26 -11.15
N VAL A 184 11.93 0.53 -11.61
CA VAL A 184 12.49 0.39 -12.96
C VAL A 184 13.26 -0.92 -13.09
N TYR A 185 14.05 -1.31 -12.08
CA TYR A 185 14.79 -2.57 -12.09
C TYR A 185 13.85 -3.78 -12.16
N SER A 186 12.87 -3.87 -11.26
CA SER A 186 11.88 -4.95 -11.26
C SER A 186 11.05 -4.99 -12.54
N PHE A 187 10.73 -3.84 -13.13
CA PHE A 187 10.03 -3.78 -14.41
C PHE A 187 10.89 -4.29 -15.58
N ILE A 188 12.17 -3.93 -15.63
CA ILE A 188 13.11 -4.42 -16.65
C ILE A 188 13.32 -5.93 -16.50
N ASP A 189 13.49 -6.41 -15.27
CA ASP A 189 13.66 -7.84 -14.99
C ASP A 189 12.42 -8.65 -15.41
N TRP A 190 11.22 -8.21 -15.01
CA TRP A 190 9.96 -8.83 -15.41
C TRP A 190 9.75 -8.82 -16.94
N THR A 191 9.95 -7.68 -17.60
CA THR A 191 9.83 -7.62 -19.07
C THR A 191 10.89 -8.47 -19.78
N GLY A 192 12.11 -8.53 -19.24
CA GLY A 192 13.15 -9.42 -19.73
C GLY A 192 12.77 -10.90 -19.61
N SER A 193 12.21 -11.31 -18.46
CA SER A 193 11.75 -12.69 -18.24
C SER A 193 10.69 -13.14 -19.26
N LEU A 194 9.76 -12.24 -19.61
CA LEU A 194 8.72 -12.49 -20.62
C LEU A 194 9.28 -12.61 -22.05
N LEU A 195 10.31 -11.83 -22.37
CA LEU A 195 10.87 -11.77 -23.74
C LEU A 195 11.92 -12.86 -24.00
N TYR A 196 12.72 -13.20 -22.99
CA TYR A 196 13.85 -14.13 -23.12
C TYR A 196 13.54 -15.54 -22.62
N GLY A 197 12.34 -15.77 -22.08
CA GLY A 197 11.86 -17.12 -21.74
C GLY A 197 12.81 -17.85 -20.80
N TYR A 198 13.22 -17.20 -19.70
CA TYR A 198 13.76 -17.97 -18.59
C TYR A 198 12.62 -18.83 -18.07
N GLU A 199 12.69 -20.14 -18.30
CA GLU A 199 11.81 -21.11 -17.65
C GLU A 199 11.99 -20.98 -16.14
N THR A 200 11.19 -20.11 -15.52
CA THR A 200 10.95 -20.19 -14.09
C THR A 200 10.37 -21.59 -13.88
N THR A 201 11.10 -22.41 -13.15
CA THR A 201 10.90 -23.87 -12.99
C THR A 201 9.62 -24.22 -12.23
N GLU A 202 8.72 -23.26 -12.05
CA GLU A 202 7.41 -23.41 -11.46
C GLU A 202 6.39 -23.01 -12.53
N GLY A 203 5.74 -24.00 -13.12
CA GLY A 203 4.58 -23.83 -14.01
C GLY A 203 3.38 -23.28 -13.25
N THR A 204 3.49 -22.05 -12.77
CA THR A 204 2.44 -21.34 -12.05
C THR A 204 1.92 -20.20 -12.92
N THR A 205 0.71 -20.45 -13.41
CA THR A 205 -0.35 -19.48 -13.63
C THR A 205 -0.24 -18.28 -12.70
N PHE A 206 -0.21 -17.07 -13.25
CA PHE A 206 -0.03 -15.80 -12.55
C PHE A 206 1.28 -15.69 -11.77
N VAL A 207 2.32 -15.15 -12.41
CA VAL A 207 3.32 -14.40 -11.64
C VAL A 207 2.58 -13.21 -11.04
N ASP A 208 2.24 -13.30 -9.75
CA ASP A 208 1.63 -12.18 -9.03
C ASP A 208 2.60 -11.01 -9.19
N LEU A 209 2.23 -10.02 -10.01
CA LEU A 209 3.02 -8.79 -10.18
C LEU A 209 3.28 -8.13 -8.82
N ASN A 210 2.46 -8.47 -7.83
CA ASN A 210 2.61 -8.17 -6.42
C ASN A 210 3.87 -8.77 -5.76
N ASN A 211 4.48 -9.85 -6.25
CA ASN A 211 5.64 -10.46 -5.60
C ASN A 211 6.98 -9.97 -6.19
N ILE A 212 7.03 -9.65 -7.50
CA ILE A 212 8.30 -9.29 -8.17
C ILE A 212 8.87 -7.93 -7.73
N PHE A 213 8.02 -6.98 -7.36
CA PHE A 213 8.45 -5.62 -6.99
C PHE A 213 8.29 -5.32 -5.49
N PHE A 214 7.32 -5.95 -4.81
CA PHE A 214 6.84 -5.39 -3.55
C PHE A 214 7.54 -5.92 -2.31
N ASP A 215 8.11 -7.12 -2.32
CA ASP A 215 8.80 -7.66 -1.15
C ASP A 215 10.01 -6.81 -0.75
N GLU A 216 10.84 -6.43 -1.72
CA GLU A 216 11.99 -5.55 -1.51
C GLU A 216 11.55 -4.15 -1.08
N PHE A 217 10.50 -3.62 -1.73
CA PHE A 217 9.94 -2.32 -1.41
C PHE A 217 9.36 -2.26 0.03
N PHE A 218 8.59 -3.28 0.43
CA PHE A 218 8.00 -3.38 1.76
C PHE A 218 9.07 -3.52 2.83
N THR A 219 10.14 -4.28 2.56
CA THR A 219 11.31 -4.38 3.44
C THR A 219 11.98 -3.02 3.65
N LEU A 220 12.15 -2.24 2.58
CA LEU A 220 12.71 -0.89 2.66
C LEU A 220 11.82 0.09 3.45
N LEU A 221 10.50 -0.03 3.32
CA LEU A 221 9.55 0.75 4.13
C LEU A 221 9.59 0.37 5.61
N ILE A 222 9.68 -0.92 5.95
CA ILE A 222 9.87 -1.39 7.33
C ILE A 222 11.11 -0.73 7.94
N LEU A 223 12.25 -0.78 7.23
CA LEU A 223 13.50 -0.19 7.71
C LEU A 223 13.36 1.33 7.93
N THR A 224 12.66 2.00 7.02
CA THR A 224 12.40 3.44 7.11
C THR A 224 11.50 3.76 8.32
N ASP A 225 10.45 2.99 8.56
CA ASP A 225 9.56 3.15 9.70
C ASP A 225 10.32 2.97 11.02
N VAL A 226 11.16 1.93 11.13
CA VAL A 226 12.04 1.71 12.31
C VAL A 226 12.99 2.88 12.51
N LEU A 227 13.59 3.41 11.44
CA LEU A 227 14.49 4.56 11.52
C LEU A 227 13.73 5.82 12.01
N LEU A 228 12.48 6.03 11.55
CA LEU A 228 11.60 7.09 12.03
C LEU A 228 11.29 6.94 13.53
N LEU A 229 11.19 5.71 14.07
CA LEU A 229 11.04 5.47 15.51
C LEU A 229 12.22 6.00 16.30
N LEU A 230 13.42 5.59 15.88
CA LEU A 230 14.66 5.95 16.55
C LEU A 230 14.80 7.47 16.58
N PHE A 231 14.46 8.15 15.49
CA PHE A 231 14.41 9.61 15.45
C PHE A 231 13.34 10.23 16.37
N SER A 232 12.19 9.57 16.53
CA SER A 232 11.14 10.01 17.43
C SER A 232 11.56 9.96 18.91
N PHE A 233 12.40 9.00 19.31
CA PHE A 233 12.89 8.87 20.69
C PHE A 233 13.80 10.03 21.09
N PHE A 234 14.56 10.61 20.16
CA PHE A 234 15.38 11.79 20.44
C PHE A 234 14.57 13.05 20.82
N HIS A 235 13.26 13.08 20.54
CA HIS A 235 12.44 14.30 20.67
C HIS A 235 11.25 14.18 21.61
N THR A 236 10.94 12.97 22.14
CA THR A 236 9.75 12.75 22.97
C THR A 236 10.09 12.01 24.26
N GLY A 237 9.96 12.67 25.40
CA GLY A 237 10.17 12.08 26.74
C GLY A 237 8.91 11.48 27.39
N LYS A 238 7.73 11.61 26.78
CA LYS A 238 6.47 11.08 27.34
C LYS A 238 6.28 9.61 26.98
N PHE A 239 6.22 8.75 28.01
CA PHE A 239 6.05 7.30 27.86
C PHE A 239 4.88 6.90 26.94
N HIS A 240 3.68 7.46 27.16
CA HIS A 240 2.51 7.09 26.36
C HIS A 240 2.63 7.44 24.86
N VAL A 241 3.39 8.50 24.52
CA VAL A 241 3.65 8.88 23.12
C VAL A 241 4.69 7.95 22.48
N VAL A 242 5.70 7.54 23.25
CA VAL A 242 6.68 6.52 22.85
C VAL A 242 5.96 5.19 22.54
N ILE A 243 5.12 4.71 23.46
CA ILE A 243 4.32 3.49 23.25
C ILE A 243 3.42 3.62 22.02
N ARG A 244 2.78 4.78 21.83
CA ARG A 244 1.95 5.02 20.64
C ARG A 244 2.75 4.90 19.34
N ASN A 245 3.87 5.62 19.25
CA ASN A 245 4.67 5.65 18.03
C ASN A 245 5.32 4.27 17.75
N SER A 246 5.76 3.55 18.79
CA SER A 246 6.25 2.18 18.65
C SER A 246 5.15 1.22 18.20
N GLY A 247 3.97 1.30 18.81
CA GLY A 247 2.83 0.44 18.47
C GLY A 247 2.35 0.63 17.04
N PHE A 248 2.40 1.87 16.54
CA PHE A 248 2.15 2.16 15.14
C PHE A 248 3.12 1.46 14.20
N ILE A 249 4.41 1.41 14.53
CA ILE A 249 5.39 0.74 13.68
C ILE A 249 5.22 -0.78 13.75
N ILE A 250 4.91 -1.34 14.91
CA ILE A 250 4.55 -2.76 15.01
C ILE A 250 3.34 -3.06 14.11
N SER A 251 2.35 -2.17 14.08
CA SER A 251 1.21 -2.29 13.16
C SER A 251 1.65 -2.26 11.70
N THR A 252 2.54 -1.34 11.29
CA THR A 252 3.03 -1.32 9.89
C THR A 252 3.84 -2.56 9.54
N VAL A 253 4.65 -3.08 10.45
CA VAL A 253 5.39 -4.33 10.24
C VAL A 253 4.45 -5.52 10.06
N LEU A 254 3.41 -5.66 10.89
CA LEU A 254 2.42 -6.73 10.75
C LEU A 254 1.68 -6.69 9.41
N ILE A 255 1.31 -5.49 8.96
CA ILE A 255 0.76 -5.27 7.61
C ILE A 255 1.74 -5.76 6.55
N ARG A 256 3.02 -5.43 6.67
CA ARG A 256 4.02 -5.77 5.63
C ARG A 256 4.25 -7.27 5.58
N ILE A 257 4.33 -7.93 6.74
CA ILE A 257 4.38 -9.39 6.85
C ILE A 257 3.12 -10.02 6.23
N SER A 258 1.95 -9.39 6.39
CA SER A 258 0.73 -9.93 5.81
C SER A 258 0.82 -10.08 4.29
N PHE A 259 1.47 -9.15 3.59
CA PHE A 259 1.63 -9.22 2.13
C PHE A 259 2.55 -10.35 1.66
N SER A 260 3.41 -10.87 2.52
CA SER A 260 4.27 -12.02 2.22
C SER A 260 3.60 -13.36 2.56
N VAL A 261 2.33 -13.36 2.97
CA VAL A 261 1.56 -14.57 3.25
C VAL A 261 0.26 -14.55 2.46
N ASP A 262 -0.11 -15.70 1.92
CA ASP A 262 -1.33 -15.88 1.14
C ASP A 262 -2.51 -16.41 1.96
N GLY A 263 -3.69 -16.30 1.36
CA GLY A 263 -4.93 -16.86 1.88
C GLY A 263 -5.46 -16.17 3.13
N PHE A 264 -6.24 -16.91 3.91
CA PHE A 264 -6.91 -16.41 5.11
C PHE A 264 -5.98 -15.76 6.16
N LEU A 265 -4.72 -16.20 6.23
CA LEU A 265 -3.76 -15.65 7.19
C LEU A 265 -3.39 -14.19 6.87
N ASN A 266 -3.33 -13.83 5.57
CA ASN A 266 -3.16 -12.46 5.10
C ASN A 266 -4.19 -11.53 5.76
N ASN A 267 -5.47 -11.89 5.61
CA ASN A 267 -6.63 -11.15 6.08
C ASN A 267 -6.61 -10.92 7.60
N ILE A 268 -6.34 -11.98 8.36
CA ILE A 268 -6.25 -11.90 9.82
C ILE A 268 -5.14 -10.95 10.25
N LEU A 269 -3.95 -11.06 9.65
CA LEU A 269 -2.82 -10.22 10.01
C LEU A 269 -3.11 -8.73 9.78
N ILE A 270 -3.74 -8.37 8.66
CA ILE A 270 -4.11 -6.98 8.37
C ILE A 270 -5.12 -6.47 9.41
N ILE A 271 -6.16 -7.25 9.72
CA ILE A 271 -7.17 -6.87 10.72
C ILE A 271 -6.53 -6.66 12.09
N ILE A 272 -5.69 -7.61 12.54
CA ILE A 272 -5.00 -7.53 13.83
C ILE A 272 -4.09 -6.31 13.86
N ALA A 273 -3.34 -6.05 12.79
CA ALA A 273 -2.44 -4.91 12.71
C ALA A 273 -3.18 -3.58 12.88
N VAL A 274 -4.29 -3.38 12.15
CA VAL A 274 -5.08 -2.14 12.23
C VAL A 274 -5.77 -2.02 13.58
N LEU A 275 -6.36 -3.12 14.08
CA LEU A 275 -6.98 -3.16 15.41
C LEU A 275 -5.97 -2.78 16.51
N PHE A 276 -4.77 -3.33 16.45
CA PHE A 276 -3.70 -3.02 17.39
C PHE A 276 -3.36 -1.52 17.38
N GLY A 277 -3.21 -0.91 16.20
CA GLY A 277 -2.97 0.53 16.08
C GLY A 277 -4.11 1.38 16.65
N VAL A 278 -5.36 0.99 16.39
CA VAL A 278 -6.56 1.61 16.97
C VAL A 278 -6.53 1.57 18.50
N LEU A 279 -6.26 0.40 19.08
CA LEU A 279 -6.23 0.22 20.53
C LEU A 279 -5.12 1.03 21.19
N ILE A 280 -3.93 1.05 20.59
CA ILE A 280 -2.79 1.84 21.07
C ILE A 280 -3.11 3.35 21.04
N LEU A 281 -3.75 3.84 19.98
CA LEU A 281 -4.17 5.24 19.90
C LEU A 281 -5.22 5.58 20.96
N LEU A 282 -6.18 4.68 21.19
CA LEU A 282 -7.19 4.82 22.24
C LEU A 282 -6.54 4.91 23.62
N MET A 283 -5.61 3.99 23.93
CA MET A 283 -4.88 3.98 25.20
C MET A 283 -4.08 5.27 25.39
N ASN A 284 -3.37 5.73 24.36
CA ASN A 284 -2.63 6.99 24.40
C ASN A 284 -3.54 8.19 24.72
N LYS A 285 -4.76 8.22 24.14
CA LYS A 285 -5.72 9.29 24.39
C LYS A 285 -6.26 9.27 25.82
N GLN A 286 -6.53 8.08 26.37
CA GLN A 286 -6.97 7.96 27.77
C GLN A 286 -5.85 8.31 28.75
N TYR A 287 -4.62 7.89 28.48
CA TYR A 287 -3.46 8.23 29.31
C TYR A 287 -3.20 9.75 29.33
N GLY A 288 -3.35 10.42 28.20
CA GLY A 288 -3.21 11.89 28.12
C GLY A 288 -4.17 12.63 29.06
N LYS A 289 -5.44 12.20 29.14
CA LYS A 289 -6.45 12.80 30.03
C LYS A 289 -6.10 12.68 31.52
N LEU A 290 -5.28 11.71 31.91
CA LEU A 290 -4.86 11.52 33.29
C LEU A 290 -3.72 12.47 33.68
N GLN A 291 -2.93 12.99 32.72
CA GLN A 291 -1.88 13.97 32.98
C GLN A 291 -2.38 15.42 33.00
N ASP A 292 -3.51 15.69 32.35
CA ASP A 292 -4.13 17.02 32.29
C ASP A 292 -5.13 17.27 33.45
N ARG A 293 -5.21 16.35 34.43
CA ARG A 293 -5.97 16.47 35.67
C ARG A 293 -5.04 16.68 36.85
#